data_AF-A0A847ZVH1-F1
#
_entry.id   AF-A0A847ZVH1-F1
#
_cell.length_a   1.000
_cell.length_b   1.000
_cell.length_c   1.000
_cell.angle_alpha   90.00
_cell.angle_beta   90.00
_cell.angle_gamma   90.00
#
_symmetry.space_group_name_H-M   'P 1'
#
loop_
_entity.id
_entity.type
_entity.pdbx_description
1 polymer ?
#
loop_
_entity_poly.entity_id
_entity_poly.type
_entity_poly.pdbx_seq_one_letter_code
_entity_poly.pdbx_strand_id
1 'polypeptide(L)' 'MNPTSSLSDLIAQHHALETELAEAMAHPASSDAEIAAIKRRKLKLKDEIEAMRGKTHIAA' A
#
# COMPACT_ATOMS: atom_id res chain seq x y z
N MET A 1 16.12 17.78 -2.41
CA MET A 1 14.69 17.50 -2.66
C MET A 1 14.40 16.16 -2.00
N ASN A 2 14.08 16.15 -0.70
CA ASN A 2 13.61 14.94 -0.03
C ASN A 2 12.10 14.95 -0.28
N PRO A 3 11.53 14.10 -1.15
CA PRO A 3 10.08 14.04 -1.25
C PRO A 3 9.62 13.43 0.06
N THR A 4 9.25 14.29 1.01
CA THR A 4 8.63 13.88 2.26
C THR A 4 7.38 13.13 1.86
N SER A 5 7.45 11.79 1.84
CA SER A 5 6.31 10.90 1.61
C SER A 5 5.22 11.36 2.55
N SER A 6 4.29 12.15 2.03
CA SER A 6 3.21 12.69 2.81
C SER A 6 2.25 11.53 3.00
N LEU A 7 1.61 11.44 4.17
CA LEU A 7 0.65 10.38 4.45
C LEU A 7 -0.40 10.24 3.32
N SER A 8 -0.74 11.34 2.65
CA SER A 8 -1.55 11.39 1.43
C SER A 8 -0.99 10.59 0.25
N ASP A 9 0.31 10.72 -0.04
CA ASP A 9 0.96 9.98 -1.14
C ASP A 9 1.01 8.48 -0.85
N LEU A 10 1.21 8.14 0.42
CA LEU A 10 1.24 6.76 0.90
C LEU A 10 -0.15 6.11 0.77
N ILE A 11 -1.21 6.86 1.11
CA ILE A 11 -2.60 6.44 0.90
C ILE A 11 -2.93 6.30 -0.59
N ALA A 12 -2.48 7.24 -1.43
CA ALA A 12 -2.70 7.17 -2.87
C ALA A 12 -2.04 5.93 -3.50
N GLN A 13 -0.79 5.62 -3.11
CA GLN A 13 -0.10 4.40 -3.53
C GLN A 13 -0.80 3.13 -3.03
N HIS A 14 -1.28 3.14 -1.79
CA HIS A 14 -2.05 2.01 -1.25
C HIS A 14 -3.31 1.76 -2.08
N HIS A 15 -4.07 2.81 -2.41
CA HIS A 15 -5.28 2.69 -3.24
C HIS A 15 -4.97 2.20 -4.66
N ALA A 16 -3.87 2.65 -5.27
CA ALA A 16 -3.44 2.15 -6.57
C ALA A 16 -3.16 0.63 -6.55
N LEU A 17 -2.48 0.14 -5.50
CA LEU A 17 -2.24 -1.30 -5.32
C LEU A 17 -3.51 -2.09 -5.03
N GLU A 18 -4.54 -1.47 -4.44
CA GLU A 18 -5.86 -2.12 -4.27
C GLU A 18 -6.54 -2.36 -5.60
N THR A 19 -6.52 -1.36 -6.49
CA THR A 19 -7.04 -1.50 -7.85
C THR A 19 -6.26 -2.56 -8.63
N GLU A 20 -4.92 -2.50 -8.60
CA GLU A 20 -4.06 -3.48 -9.29
C GLU A 20 -4.31 -4.91 -8.77
N LEU A 21 -4.49 -5.08 -7.46
CA LEU A 21 -4.84 -6.37 -6.87
C LEU A 21 -6.21 -6.87 -7.33
N ALA A 22 -7.21 -5.99 -7.38
CA ALA A 22 -8.55 -6.33 -7.80
C ALA A 22 -8.59 -6.75 -9.27
N GLU A 23 -7.88 -6.02 -10.13
CA GLU A 23 -7.71 -6.37 -11.55
C GLU A 23 -6.96 -7.70 -11.70
N ALA A 24 -5.86 -7.90 -10.98
CA ALA A 24 -5.12 -9.15 -11.01
C ALA A 24 -5.98 -10.33 -10.54
N MET A 25 -6.76 -10.18 -9.45
CA MET A 25 -7.67 -11.23 -8.97
C MET A 25 -8.84 -11.48 -9.92
N ALA A 26 -9.31 -10.47 -10.64
CA ALA A 26 -10.37 -10.61 -11.64
C ALA A 26 -9.85 -11.23 -12.94
N HIS A 27 -8.55 -11.13 -13.23
CA HIS A 27 -7.96 -11.67 -14.45
C HIS A 27 -7.47 -13.12 -14.23
N PRO A 28 -8.07 -14.13 -14.88
CA PRO A 28 -7.68 -15.54 -14.69
C PRO A 28 -6.29 -15.90 -15.21
N ALA A 29 -5.61 -14.99 -15.91
CA ALA A 29 -4.22 -15.16 -16.33
C ALA A 29 -3.22 -14.75 -15.23
N SER A 30 -3.66 -14.04 -14.19
CA SER A 30 -2.79 -13.64 -13.10
C SER A 30 -2.40 -14.84 -12.26
N SER A 31 -1.11 -14.96 -11.99
CA SER A 31 -0.58 -16.04 -11.17
C SER A 31 -0.75 -15.74 -9.68
N ASP A 32 -0.89 -16.78 -8.87
CA ASP A 32 -0.89 -16.63 -7.40
C ASP A 32 0.36 -15.93 -6.87
N ALA A 33 1.50 -16.07 -7.57
CA ALA A 33 2.74 -15.39 -7.23
C ALA A 33 2.65 -13.86 -7.38
N GLU A 34 2.01 -13.38 -8.45
CA GLU A 34 1.76 -11.94 -8.69
C GLU A 34 0.80 -11.39 -7.65
N ILE A 35 -0.33 -12.07 -7.41
CA ILE A 35 -1.31 -11.69 -6.38
C ILE A 35 -0.64 -11.63 -5.01
N ALA A 36 0.20 -12.61 -4.66
CA ALA A 36 0.96 -12.61 -3.41
C ALA A 36 1.98 -11.46 -3.33
N ALA A 37 2.64 -11.10 -4.44
CA ALA A 37 3.57 -9.98 -4.48
C ALA A 37 2.86 -8.64 -4.24
N ILE A 38 1.70 -8.43 -4.88
CA ILE A 38 0.88 -7.22 -4.70
C ILE A 38 0.37 -7.14 -3.26
N LYS A 39 -0.15 -8.24 -2.69
CA LYS A 39 -0.58 -8.31 -1.28
C LYS A 39 0.55 -7.95 -0.31
N ARG A 40 1.77 -8.44 -0.54
CA ARG A 40 2.95 -8.10 0.28
C ARG A 40 3.30 -6.61 0.22
N ARG A 41 3.24 -6.01 -0.98
CA ARG A 41 3.46 -4.56 -1.14
C ARG A 41 2.38 -3.75 -0.44
N LYS A 42 1.12 -4.13 -0.60
CA LYS A 42 -0.03 -3.50 0.07
C LYS A 42 0.11 -3.56 1.59
N LEU A 43 0.51 -4.71 2.14
CA LEU A 43 0.72 -4.87 3.58
C LEU A 43 1.81 -3.92 4.10
N LYS A 44 2.96 -3.84 3.42
CA LYS A 44 4.03 -2.91 3.81
C LYS A 44 3.59 -1.45 3.82
N LEU A 45 2.86 -1.03 2.79
CA LEU A 45 2.33 0.34 2.70
C LEU A 45 1.31 0.62 3.80
N LYS A 46 0.44 -0.35 4.10
CA LYS A 46 -0.50 -0.24 5.22
C LYS A 46 0.25 -0.10 6.55
N ASP A 47 1.25 -0.94 6.80
CA ASP A 47 2.06 -0.89 8.01
C ASP A 47 2.80 0.46 8.15
N GLU A 48 3.29 1.01 7.03
CA GLU A 48 3.96 2.31 7.01
C GLU A 48 2.99 3.48 7.25
N ILE A 49 1.76 3.41 6.71
CA ILE A 49 0.68 4.35 7.01
C ILE A 49 0.30 4.28 8.49
N GLU A 50 0.09 3.08 9.03
CA GLU A 50 -0.24 2.88 10.44
C GLU A 50 0.90 3.34 11.35
N ALA A 51 2.16 3.07 11.01
CA ALA A 51 3.32 3.54 11.75
C ALA A 51 3.43 5.07 11.73
N MET A 52 3.13 5.72 10.59
CA MET A 52 3.08 7.18 10.50
C MET A 52 1.92 7.76 11.32
N ARG A 53 0.71 7.20 11.20
CA ARG A 53 -0.46 7.60 12.00
C ARG A 53 -0.21 7.42 13.50
N GLY A 54 0.40 6.31 13.88
CA GLY A 54 0.81 6.01 15.25
C GLY A 54 1.84 7.01 15.76
N LYS A 55 2.91 7.29 14.99
CA LYS A 55 3.93 8.30 15.31
C LYS A 55 3.34 9.69 15.53
N THR A 56 2.34 10.09 14.75
CA THR A 56 1.63 11.36 14.96
C THR A 56 0.83 11.37 16.27
N HIS A 57 0.33 10.22 16.73
CA HIS A 57 -0.51 10.12 17.93
C HIS A 57 0.28 10.05 19.25
N ILE A 58 1.57 9.67 19.23
CA ILE A 58 2.44 9.66 20.43
C ILE A 58 3.12 11.02 20.68
N ALA A 59 3.03 11.96 19.73
CA ALA A 59 3.68 13.27 19.80
C ALA A 59 2.73 14.42 20.18
N ALA A 60 1.50 14.12 20.64
CA ALA A 60 0.51 15.09 21.11
C ALA A 60 0.14 14.82 22.57
#